data_AF-A0AAW9LAE1-F1
#
_entry.id   AF-A0AAW9LAE1-F1
#
_cell.length_a   1.000
_cell.length_b   1.000
_cell.length_c   1.000
_cell.angle_alpha   90.00
_cell.angle_beta   90.00
_cell.angle_gamma   90.00
#
_symmetry.space_group_name_H-M   'P 1'
#
loop_
_entity.id
_entity.type
_entity.pdbx_description
1 polymer ?
#
loop_
_entity_poly.entity_id
_entity_poly.type
_entity_poly.pdbx_seq_one_letter_code
_entity_poly.pdbx_strand_id
1 'polypeptide(L)'
;MTTTAERLVADLEALAVETVFGYPGGRVIEVFEALADSPIDVVRPRDERQASVMAEAAGRLTGRPGVLLGQGPWIGSLGAIGQMEARLGSTPMVVVTEASERGEYATLAPYQAARGDYGGLDLPRFSTA
;
A
#
# COMPACT_ATOMS: atom_id res chain seq x y z
N MET A 1 19.32 -6.76 -13.71
CA MET A 1 18.59 -5.48 -13.84
C MET A 1 17.94 -5.22 -12.50
N THR A 2 18.03 -4.00 -11.98
CA THR A 2 17.35 -3.63 -10.73
C THR A 2 15.83 -3.69 -10.92
N THR A 3 15.12 -4.34 -10.00
CA THR A 3 13.66 -4.41 -10.03
C THR A 3 13.03 -3.10 -9.55
N THR A 4 11.74 -2.90 -9.83
CA THR A 4 11.01 -1.72 -9.32
C THR A 4 11.00 -1.69 -7.78
N ALA A 5 10.86 -2.85 -7.14
CA ALA A 5 10.86 -2.97 -5.68
C ALA A 5 12.22 -2.60 -5.08
N GLU A 6 13.32 -3.14 -5.63
CA GLU A 6 14.68 -2.78 -5.21
C GLU A 6 14.95 -1.29 -5.37
N ARG A 7 14.53 -0.69 -6.50
CA ARG A 7 14.71 0.74 -6.73
C ARG A 7 13.89 1.58 -5.75
N LEU A 8 12.65 1.18 -5.46
CA LEU A 8 11.80 1.86 -4.49
C LEU A 8 12.43 1.86 -3.10
N VAL A 9 12.94 0.71 -2.64
CA VAL A 9 13.62 0.61 -1.34
C VAL A 9 14.87 1.50 -1.30
N ALA A 10 15.69 1.48 -2.35
CA ALA A 10 16.85 2.37 -2.45
C ALA A 10 16.47 3.86 -2.40
N ASP A 11 15.35 4.24 -3.03
CA ASP A 11 14.86 5.62 -2.98
C ASP A 11 14.36 5.97 -1.56
N LEU A 12 13.71 5.04 -0.83
CA LEU A 12 13.31 5.24 0.57
C LEU A 12 14.53 5.42 1.49
N GLU A 13 15.59 4.63 1.29
CA GLU A 13 16.86 4.75 2.00
C GLU A 13 17.52 6.12 1.74
N ALA A 14 17.56 6.56 0.48
CA ALA A 14 18.10 7.87 0.11
C ALA A 14 17.31 9.04 0.72
N LEU A 15 16.01 8.84 0.97
CA LEU A 15 15.13 9.77 1.69
C LEU A 15 15.25 9.65 3.22
N ALA A 16 16.18 8.82 3.70
CA ALA A 16 16.42 8.53 5.11
C ALA A 16 15.19 8.00 5.85
N VAL A 17 14.30 7.27 5.17
CA VAL A 17 13.19 6.58 5.85
C VAL A 17 13.79 5.53 6.78
N GLU A 18 13.41 5.55 8.05
CA GLU A 18 13.94 4.62 9.06
C GLU A 18 12.96 3.46 9.32
N THR A 19 11.66 3.71 9.18
CA THR A 19 10.62 2.73 9.51
C THR A 19 9.49 2.77 8.51
N VAL A 20 9.03 1.59 8.11
CA VAL A 20 7.81 1.39 7.32
C VAL A 20 6.82 0.55 8.12
N PHE A 21 5.53 0.90 8.02
CA PHE A 21 4.44 0.19 8.67
C PHE A 21 3.63 -0.53 7.61
N GLY A 22 3.48 -1.85 7.72
CA GLY A 22 2.80 -2.55 6.64
C GLY A 22 2.46 -4.00 6.91
N TYR A 23 1.56 -4.52 6.08
CA TYR A 23 1.17 -5.92 6.09
C TYR A 23 1.39 -6.54 4.71
N PRO A 24 2.07 -7.71 4.63
CA PRO A 24 2.37 -8.35 3.36
C PRO A 24 1.12 -8.97 2.72
N GLY A 25 0.99 -8.82 1.40
CA GLY A 25 -0.10 -9.38 0.61
C GLY A 25 0.06 -9.04 -0.88
N GLY A 26 -0.59 -9.79 -1.76
CA GLY A 26 -0.54 -9.58 -3.21
C GLY A 26 0.89 -9.39 -3.73
N ARG A 27 1.08 -8.39 -4.60
CA ARG A 27 2.40 -8.09 -5.21
C ARG A 27 3.27 -7.16 -4.39
N VAL A 28 2.74 -6.53 -3.33
CA VAL A 28 3.56 -5.69 -2.46
C VAL A 28 4.63 -6.52 -1.71
N ILE A 29 4.48 -7.86 -1.70
CA ILE A 29 5.47 -8.80 -1.18
C ILE A 29 6.87 -8.58 -1.77
N GLU A 30 6.99 -8.19 -3.04
CA GLU A 30 8.29 -7.91 -3.67
C GLU A 30 9.02 -6.75 -2.99
N VAL A 31 8.27 -5.76 -2.47
CA VAL A 31 8.84 -4.66 -1.70
C VAL A 31 9.24 -5.13 -0.30
N PHE A 32 8.46 -6.02 0.33
CA PHE A 32 8.87 -6.64 1.61
C PHE A 32 10.11 -7.52 1.46
N GLU A 33 10.27 -8.21 0.34
CA GLU A 33 11.48 -8.98 0.01
C GLU A 33 12.69 -8.04 -0.13
N ALA A 34 12.55 -6.95 -0.88
CA ALA A 34 13.63 -5.96 -1.01
C ALA A 34 13.97 -5.26 0.32
N LEU A 35 12.96 -5.03 1.18
CA LEU A 35 13.16 -4.47 2.52
C LEU A 35 13.90 -5.42 3.47
N ALA A 36 13.90 -6.73 3.21
CA ALA A 36 14.58 -7.71 4.07
C ALA A 36 16.11 -7.51 4.10
N ASP A 37 16.68 -6.98 3.01
CA ASP A 37 18.10 -6.67 2.88
C ASP A 37 18.43 -5.18 3.19
N SER A 38 17.42 -4.39 3.55
CA SER A 38 17.52 -2.95 3.82
C SER A 38 17.76 -2.67 5.30
N PRO A 39 18.42 -1.55 5.67
CA PRO A 39 18.47 -1.07 7.06
C PRO A 39 17.12 -0.51 7.56
N ILE A 40 16.09 -0.42 6.73
CA ILE A 40 14.77 0.10 7.10
C ILE A 40 14.03 -0.92 7.97
N ASP A 41 13.56 -0.50 9.14
CA ASP A 41 12.76 -1.33 10.03
C ASP A 41 11.33 -1.53 9.49
N VAL A 42 10.87 -2.78 9.45
CA VAL A 42 9.50 -3.12 9.05
C VAL A 42 8.66 -3.45 10.29
N VAL A 43 7.71 -2.58 10.62
CA VAL A 43 6.71 -2.84 11.65
C VAL A 43 5.49 -3.50 11.01
N ARG A 44 5.28 -4.77 11.35
CA ARG A 44 4.16 -5.58 10.84
C ARG A 44 3.09 -5.84 11.91
N PRO A 45 1.98 -5.08 11.92
CA PRO A 45 0.87 -5.32 12.83
C PRO A 45 -0.01 -6.49 12.36
N ARG A 46 -1.20 -6.65 12.95
CA ARG A 46 -2.13 -7.75 12.63
C ARG A 46 -3.01 -7.49 11.40
N ASP A 47 -3.22 -6.23 11.05
CA ASP A 47 -4.03 -5.81 9.90
C ASP A 47 -3.54 -4.44 9.38
N GLU A 48 -3.94 -4.08 8.16
CA GLU A 48 -3.59 -2.83 7.48
C GLU A 48 -4.18 -1.60 8.18
N ARG A 49 -5.29 -1.78 8.91
CA ARG A 49 -5.90 -0.72 9.73
C ARG A 49 -4.92 -0.25 10.80
N GLN A 50 -4.33 -1.17 11.57
CA GLN A 50 -3.32 -0.85 12.57
C GLN A 50 -2.08 -0.22 11.94
N ALA A 51 -1.62 -0.76 10.80
CA ALA A 51 -0.47 -0.19 10.08
C ALA A 51 -0.73 1.27 9.69
N SER A 52 -1.94 1.57 9.19
CA SER A 52 -2.29 2.93 8.79
C SER A 52 -2.31 3.91 9.97
N VAL A 53 -2.82 3.48 11.13
CA VAL A 53 -2.84 4.31 12.34
C VAL A 53 -1.43 4.51 12.90
N MET A 54 -0.58 3.49 12.86
CA MET A 54 0.81 3.61 13.29
C MET A 54 1.62 4.55 12.39
N ALA A 55 1.46 4.44 11.06
CA ALA A 55 2.11 5.34 10.11
C ALA A 55 1.65 6.80 10.29
N GLU A 56 0.35 7.01 10.48
CA GLU A 56 -0.18 8.32 10.82
C GLU A 56 0.43 8.86 12.12
N ALA A 57 0.37 8.09 13.22
CA ALA A 57 0.91 8.51 14.50
C ALA A 57 2.42 8.81 14.43
N ALA A 58 3.20 7.99 13.72
CA ALA A 58 4.62 8.22 13.49
C ALA A 58 4.86 9.54 12.75
N GLY A 59 4.08 9.81 11.71
CA GLY A 59 4.17 11.06 10.95
C GLY A 59 3.88 12.28 11.82
N ARG A 60 2.86 12.17 12.67
CA ARG A 60 2.42 13.25 13.56
C ARG A 60 3.43 13.56 14.65
N LEU A 61 3.99 12.52 15.27
CA LEU A 61 4.91 12.65 16.40
C LEU A 61 6.30 13.12 15.96
N THR A 62 6.75 12.73 14.77
CA THR A 62 8.11 13.02 14.28
C THR A 62 8.19 14.24 13.38
N GLY A 63 7.07 14.66 12.77
CA GLY A 63 7.06 15.66 11.71
C GLY A 63 7.71 15.20 10.40
N ARG A 64 8.10 13.92 10.29
CA ARG A 64 8.64 13.29 9.08
C ARG A 64 7.56 12.40 8.47
N PRO A 65 7.49 12.20 7.14
CA PRO A 65 6.44 11.37 6.56
C PRO A 65 6.43 9.94 7.11
N GLY A 66 5.33 9.54 7.74
CA GLY A 66 5.10 8.14 8.10
C GLY A 66 4.79 7.31 6.85
N VAL A 67 5.48 6.18 6.66
CA VAL A 67 5.35 5.36 5.45
C VAL A 67 4.45 4.15 5.73
N LEU A 68 3.29 4.12 5.08
CA LEU A 68 2.37 2.98 5.07
C LEU A 68 2.61 2.14 3.81
N LEU A 69 2.70 0.83 3.97
CA LEU A 69 2.94 -0.11 2.88
C LEU A 69 1.97 -1.31 2.95
N GLY A 70 1.33 -1.66 1.83
CA GLY A 70 0.42 -2.82 1.80
C GLY A 70 -0.27 -3.04 0.46
N GLN A 71 -1.10 -4.07 0.41
CA GLN A 71 -1.84 -4.47 -0.78
C GLN A 71 -3.01 -3.52 -1.09
N GLY A 72 -3.25 -3.22 -2.37
CA GLY A 72 -4.15 -2.16 -2.83
C GLY A 72 -5.53 -2.15 -2.17
N PRO A 73 -6.34 -3.23 -2.28
CA PRO A 73 -7.70 -3.22 -1.74
C PRO A 73 -7.76 -3.04 -0.23
N TRP A 74 -6.77 -3.54 0.51
CA TRP A 74 -6.74 -3.46 1.97
C TRP A 74 -6.23 -2.10 2.45
N ILE A 75 -5.28 -1.50 1.75
CA ILE A 75 -4.86 -0.11 1.96
C ILE A 75 -6.00 0.86 1.65
N GLY A 76 -6.76 0.63 0.57
CA GLY A 76 -7.91 1.46 0.20
C GLY A 76 -9.16 1.26 1.08
N SER A 77 -9.21 0.18 1.88
CA SER A 77 -10.34 -0.13 2.77
C SER A 77 -9.96 -0.01 4.25
N LEU A 78 -9.45 -1.09 4.87
CA LEU A 78 -9.05 -1.12 6.28
C LEU A 78 -8.01 -0.05 6.60
N GLY A 79 -7.02 0.12 5.72
CA GLY A 79 -5.96 1.13 5.85
C GLY A 79 -6.43 2.57 5.60
N ALA A 80 -7.67 2.80 5.16
CA ALA A 80 -8.17 4.13 4.91
C ALA A 80 -8.32 4.95 6.20
N ILE A 81 -8.50 4.30 7.37
CA ILE A 81 -8.72 5.02 8.63
C ILE A 81 -7.55 5.94 9.00
N GLY A 82 -6.30 5.44 8.92
CA GLY A 82 -5.12 6.25 9.22
C GLY A 82 -4.86 7.31 8.14
N GLN A 83 -5.18 7.01 6.89
CA GLN A 83 -5.07 7.97 5.79
C GLN A 83 -6.05 9.14 5.94
N MET A 84 -7.30 8.85 6.33
CA MET A 84 -8.31 9.87 6.62
C MET A 84 -7.86 10.74 7.78
N GLU A 85 -7.39 10.15 8.88
CA GLU A 85 -6.87 10.90 10.02
C GLU A 85 -5.66 11.74 9.61
N ALA A 86 -4.72 11.19 8.83
CA ALA A 86 -3.56 11.94 8.36
C ALA A 86 -3.98 13.16 7.53
N ARG A 87 -4.98 12.99 6.66
CA ARG A 87 -5.52 14.06 5.82
C ARG A 87 -6.21 15.14 6.65
N LEU A 88 -7.03 14.75 7.62
CA LEU A 88 -7.79 15.68 8.46
C LEU A 88 -6.89 16.38 9.48
N GLY A 89 -5.92 15.67 10.04
CA GLY A 89 -4.95 16.13 11.02
C GLY A 89 -3.73 16.86 10.44
N SER A 90 -3.63 16.95 9.09
CA SER A 90 -2.46 17.52 8.38
C SER A 90 -1.14 16.84 8.75
N THR A 91 -1.18 15.53 8.97
CA THR A 91 -0.03 14.70 9.29
C THR A 91 0.76 14.36 8.01
N PRO A 92 2.10 14.49 8.00
CA PRO A 92 2.89 14.03 6.88
C PRO A 92 2.86 12.50 6.80
N MET A 93 2.35 11.96 5.69
CA MET A 93 2.22 10.52 5.46
C MET A 93 2.43 10.21 3.97
N VAL A 94 3.09 9.08 3.69
CA VAL A 94 3.22 8.52 2.34
C VAL A 94 2.64 7.12 2.36
N VAL A 95 1.79 6.83 1.38
CA VAL A 95 1.18 5.50 1.19
C VAL A 95 1.77 4.88 -0.06
N VAL A 96 2.41 3.73 0.12
CA VAL A 96 2.94 2.89 -0.95
C VAL A 96 2.05 1.66 -1.07
N THR A 97 1.51 1.45 -2.26
CA THR A 97 0.66 0.29 -2.51
C THR A 97 0.79 -0.17 -3.95
N GLU A 98 0.47 -1.43 -4.19
CA GLU A 98 0.24 -1.92 -5.54
C GLU A 98 -1.23 -1.69 -5.92
N ALA A 99 -1.50 -1.45 -7.20
CA ALA A 99 -2.87 -1.26 -7.68
C ALA A 99 -3.28 -2.26 -8.75
N SER A 100 -2.38 -3.17 -9.15
CA SER A 100 -2.51 -3.95 -10.38
C SER A 100 -1.87 -5.32 -10.24
N GLU A 101 -2.62 -6.35 -10.61
CA GLU A 101 -2.04 -7.66 -10.92
C GLU A 101 -1.29 -7.64 -12.24
N ARG A 102 -0.21 -8.40 -12.32
CA ARG A 102 0.52 -8.73 -13.56
C ARG A 102 0.69 -10.25 -13.64
N GLY A 103 0.60 -10.80 -14.85
CA GLY A 103 0.79 -12.24 -15.13
C GLY A 103 -0.41 -12.87 -15.85
N GLU A 104 -0.38 -14.20 -16.05
CA GLU A 104 -1.45 -14.97 -16.72
C GLU A 104 -2.82 -14.87 -16.00
N TYR A 105 -2.83 -14.46 -14.74
CA TYR A 105 -4.06 -14.23 -13.95
C TYR A 105 -4.76 -12.91 -14.27
N ALA A 106 -4.10 -11.96 -14.96
CA ALA A 106 -4.69 -10.68 -15.34
C ALA A 106 -5.87 -10.82 -16.33
N THR A 107 -6.07 -12.00 -16.94
CA THR A 107 -7.17 -12.30 -17.86
C THR A 107 -8.34 -13.05 -17.20
N LEU A 108 -8.21 -13.47 -15.94
CA LEU A 108 -9.29 -14.06 -15.14
C LEU A 108 -9.73 -12.99 -14.12
N ALA A 109 -11.02 -12.91 -13.78
CA ALA A 109 -11.64 -11.84 -12.98
C ALA A 109 -10.73 -11.23 -11.88
N PRO A 110 -10.74 -9.89 -11.68
CA PRO A 110 -9.69 -9.19 -10.93
C PRO A 110 -9.49 -9.78 -9.53
N TYR A 111 -8.37 -10.45 -9.32
CA TYR A 111 -8.03 -10.98 -8.01
C TYR A 111 -7.38 -9.86 -7.19
N GLN A 112 -8.18 -9.28 -6.30
CA GLN A 112 -7.72 -8.26 -5.36
C GLN A 112 -7.05 -7.04 -6.04
N ALA A 113 -7.57 -6.60 -7.20
CA ALA A 113 -7.10 -5.40 -7.88
C ALA A 113 -7.78 -4.13 -7.33
N ALA A 114 -7.00 -3.07 -7.07
CA ALA A 114 -7.50 -1.81 -6.51
C ALA A 114 -7.83 -0.73 -7.56
N ARG A 115 -7.30 -0.86 -8.78
CA ARG A 115 -7.51 0.15 -9.83
C ARG A 115 -8.87 0.08 -10.52
N GLY A 116 -9.60 -1.04 -10.35
CA GLY A 116 -10.86 -1.27 -11.05
C GLY A 116 -10.74 -1.17 -12.57
N ASP A 117 -9.59 -1.52 -13.15
CA ASP A 117 -9.39 -1.46 -14.60
C ASP A 117 -10.38 -2.38 -15.30
N TYR A 118 -11.38 -1.76 -15.93
CA TYR A 118 -12.51 -2.40 -16.57
C TYR A 118 -12.29 -2.61 -18.07
N GLY A 119 -12.71 -3.80 -18.50
CA GLY A 119 -13.11 -4.19 -19.86
C GLY A 119 -13.88 -5.53 -19.89
N GLY A 120 -14.34 -6.05 -18.74
CA GLY A 120 -14.71 -7.49 -18.59
C GLY A 120 -16.13 -7.83 -18.15
N LEU A 121 -16.97 -6.87 -17.73
CA LEU A 121 -18.39 -7.12 -17.47
C LEU A 121 -19.21 -5.88 -17.84
N ASP A 122 -20.06 -6.01 -18.86
CA ASP A 122 -21.24 -5.17 -18.99
C ASP A 122 -22.18 -5.52 -17.84
N LEU A 123 -22.50 -4.54 -16.99
CA LEU A 123 -23.60 -4.71 -16.05
C LEU A 123 -24.90 -4.92 -16.85
N PRO A 124 -25.73 -5.92 -16.50
CA PRO A 124 -27.03 -6.06 -17.14
C PRO A 124 -27.81 -4.75 -16.98
N ARG A 125 -28.47 -4.30 -18.05
CA ARG A 125 -29.43 -3.21 -17.94
C ARG A 125 -30.55 -3.68 -17.01
N PHE A 126 -30.60 -3.13 -15.80
CA PHE A 126 -31.76 -3.29 -14.95
C PHE A 126 -32.95 -2.61 -15.63
N SER A 127 -33.99 -3.39 -15.96
CA SER A 127 -35.24 -2.85 -16.49
C SER A 127 -35.87 -1.94 -15.44
N THR A 128 -35.93 -0.64 -15.70
CA THR A 128 -36.87 0.26 -15.02
C THR A 128 -38.27 -0.12 -15.46
N ALA A 129 -38.98 -0.87 -14.62
CA ALA A 129 -40.43 -0.89 -14.61
C ALA A 129 -40.95 0.43 -14.02
#